data_AF-A0A963VTG6-F1
#
_entry.id   AF-A0A963VTG6-F1
#
_cell.length_a   1.000
_cell.length_b   1.000
_cell.length_c   1.000
_cell.angle_alpha   90.00
_cell.angle_beta   90.00
_cell.angle_gamma   90.00
#
_symmetry.space_group_name_H-M   'P 1'
#
loop_
_entity.id
_entity.type
_entity.pdbx_description
1 polymer ?
#
loop_
_entity_poly.entity_id
_entity_poly.type
_entity_poly.pdbx_seq_one_letter_code
_entity_poly.pdbx_strand_id
1 'polypeptide(L)'
;MKKFSGLLLVGCSALALAGCGPSDIASPGTGGDVIINNPTPTPTPTPTSTGTPTVTPASGCPTINDPQGLTDAGTITGPEGTWRVCSLPTRINKSITLQKVDGLLYQLPGRVDVGTDGGAVASSSDSNVTLTIQPGVIIFGGTGVSWLHVNRGNKISAVGTQTAPIIFTSRDNVLGLNNDNSSGQWGGVVLSGRAPITDCTIAPSATPGTAACERQTEGAVDPAIYGGATPDDNSGRMSYVQIRYSGYVLSGNSELQSLTTQGIGSATQLDHIMSYNSSDDGAEFFGGRVNMKYFISVGAEDDNLDTDTGTKANFQYVIAVQRDGVGDSIIEADSDNAVDGNTPRQNTKVANFTFVHRNASAGNGAAILLRGGTDYSLYNGVLVSPTSCLRISRPQTISATADAAIDEAGAPVFRSMVMQCGSPKYVGSSGVTEAEVQAAFGSGSNNNNDSFTATLASLFINGANENGVTATNPTAASSFFDATNYIGAVRNAADDWYAGWTCNSGAVNFGTGNTGSCNRLPTT
;
A
#
# COMPACT_ATOMS: atom_id res chain seq x y z
N MET A 1 16.43 17.53 -64.88
CA MET A 1 15.73 16.49 -64.09
C MET A 1 15.96 16.84 -62.62
N LYS A 2 15.19 17.78 -62.04
CA LYS A 2 13.97 17.58 -61.24
C LYS A 2 14.00 16.33 -60.34
N LYS A 3 14.04 16.63 -59.02
CA LYS A 3 13.52 15.89 -57.86
C LYS A 3 14.24 14.60 -57.44
N PHE A 4 15.19 14.70 -56.51
CA PHE A 4 15.53 13.60 -55.58
C PHE A 4 15.99 14.04 -54.18
N SER A 5 15.79 15.31 -53.80
CA SER A 5 16.24 15.82 -52.48
C SER A 5 15.20 15.67 -51.36
N GLY A 6 14.05 15.05 -51.62
CA GLY A 6 12.90 15.00 -50.70
C GLY A 6 12.65 13.66 -49.99
N LEU A 7 13.45 12.61 -50.26
CA LEU A 7 13.18 11.26 -49.73
C LEU A 7 14.17 10.80 -48.64
N LEU A 8 15.27 11.52 -48.42
CA LEU A 8 16.24 11.17 -47.37
C LEU A 8 15.96 11.85 -46.01
N LEU A 9 15.07 12.84 -45.98
CA LEU A 9 14.70 13.60 -44.76
C LEU A 9 13.42 13.09 -44.09
N VAL A 10 12.71 12.13 -44.70
CA VAL A 10 11.51 11.52 -44.10
C VAL A 10 11.83 10.17 -43.42
N GLY A 11 12.95 9.53 -43.76
CA GLY A 11 13.39 8.27 -43.15
C GLY A 11 14.04 8.41 -41.76
N CYS A 12 14.64 9.57 -41.45
CA CYS A 12 15.29 9.81 -40.16
C CYS A 12 14.37 10.40 -39.10
N SER A 13 13.19 10.90 -39.48
CA SER A 13 12.17 11.41 -38.54
C SER A 13 11.16 10.35 -38.10
N ALA A 14 11.05 9.22 -38.82
CA ALA A 14 10.19 8.10 -38.44
C ALA A 14 10.87 7.10 -37.50
N LEU A 15 12.21 7.10 -37.42
CA LEU A 15 12.98 6.30 -36.46
C LEU A 15 13.23 7.02 -35.12
N ALA A 16 13.01 8.33 -35.06
CA ALA A 16 13.08 9.12 -33.82
C ALA A 16 11.72 9.24 -33.11
N LEU A 17 10.64 8.70 -33.68
CA LEU A 17 9.28 8.80 -33.12
C LEU A 17 8.70 7.44 -32.69
N ALA A 18 9.48 6.37 -32.78
CA ALA A 18 9.14 5.03 -32.27
C ALA A 18 9.87 4.68 -30.95
N GLY A 19 10.43 5.69 -30.27
CA GLY A 19 11.11 5.56 -28.98
C GLY A 19 10.36 6.19 -27.79
N CYS A 20 9.15 6.71 -28.00
CA CYS A 20 8.26 7.16 -26.93
C CYS A 20 6.98 6.31 -26.96
N GLY A 21 7.10 5.07 -26.50
CA GLY A 21 5.96 4.34 -25.96
C GLY A 21 5.81 4.69 -24.48
N PRO A 22 4.61 4.59 -23.88
CA PRO A 22 4.43 4.67 -22.44
C PRO A 22 4.95 3.37 -21.82
N SER A 23 6.25 3.30 -21.63
CA SER A 23 6.90 2.36 -20.72
C SER A 23 7.74 3.25 -19.84
N ASP A 24 7.28 3.55 -18.62
CA ASP A 24 8.07 4.05 -17.49
C ASP A 24 7.11 4.44 -16.36
N ILE A 25 6.47 3.43 -15.75
CA ILE A 25 6.38 3.20 -14.30
C ILE A 25 6.20 1.68 -14.22
N ALA A 26 7.30 0.95 -14.19
CA ALA A 26 7.33 -0.35 -13.57
C ALA A 26 8.03 -0.09 -12.24
N SER A 27 7.52 -0.63 -11.14
CA SER A 27 8.22 -0.51 -9.85
C SER A 27 9.71 -0.86 -10.06
N PRO A 28 10.65 0.01 -9.66
CA PRO A 28 12.08 -0.24 -9.83
C PRO A 28 12.63 -1.41 -9.01
N GLY A 29 11.80 -2.13 -8.26
CA GLY A 29 12.16 -3.40 -7.62
C GLY A 29 12.46 -4.58 -8.58
N THR A 30 12.10 -4.51 -9.86
CA THR A 30 12.21 -5.68 -10.77
C THR A 30 13.48 -5.71 -11.63
N GLY A 31 14.64 -5.84 -10.97
CA GLY A 31 15.92 -6.17 -11.61
C GLY A 31 16.25 -7.67 -11.67
N GLY A 32 15.41 -8.54 -11.09
CA GLY A 32 15.60 -9.99 -11.09
C GLY A 32 14.51 -10.70 -11.85
N ASP A 33 14.86 -11.59 -12.78
CA ASP A 33 13.91 -12.55 -13.33
C ASP A 33 13.31 -13.37 -12.16
N VAL A 34 12.05 -13.12 -11.80
CA VAL A 34 11.29 -14.06 -10.97
C VAL A 34 10.92 -15.23 -11.87
N ILE A 35 11.85 -16.18 -11.99
CA ILE A 35 11.55 -17.48 -12.59
C ILE A 35 10.61 -18.20 -11.61
N ILE A 36 9.30 -18.09 -11.84
CA ILE A 36 8.30 -18.95 -11.21
C ILE A 36 8.48 -20.37 -11.77
N ASN A 37 9.45 -21.09 -11.21
CA ASN A 37 9.45 -22.54 -11.29
C ASN A 37 8.34 -23.01 -10.36
N ASN A 38 7.20 -23.43 -10.92
CA ASN A 38 6.29 -24.31 -10.22
C ASN A 38 6.88 -25.73 -10.31
N PRO A 39 7.67 -26.23 -9.33
CA PRO A 39 8.05 -27.63 -9.34
C PRO A 39 6.79 -28.49 -9.25
N THR A 40 6.78 -29.62 -9.97
CA THR A 40 5.79 -30.67 -9.77
C THR A 40 5.69 -30.96 -8.26
N PRO A 41 4.50 -30.90 -7.64
CA PRO A 41 4.37 -31.01 -6.20
C PRO A 41 4.99 -32.33 -5.73
N THR A 42 6.06 -32.21 -4.93
CA THR A 42 6.50 -33.33 -4.10
C THR A 42 5.32 -33.64 -3.16
N PRO A 43 4.91 -34.90 -2.98
CA PRO A 43 3.82 -35.22 -2.07
C PRO A 43 4.12 -34.64 -0.69
N THR A 44 3.38 -33.58 -0.34
CA THR A 44 3.52 -32.88 0.92
C THR A 44 3.10 -33.84 2.04
N PRO A 45 3.89 -33.98 3.12
CA PRO A 45 3.40 -34.70 4.30
C PRO A 45 2.11 -34.01 4.77
N THR A 46 1.03 -34.78 4.88
CA THR A 46 -0.23 -34.30 5.43
C THR A 46 0.03 -33.64 6.78
N PRO A 47 -0.26 -32.33 6.95
CA PRO A 47 -0.09 -31.69 8.25
C PRO A 47 -0.94 -32.45 9.26
N THR A 48 -0.28 -33.01 10.27
CA THR A 48 -0.98 -33.70 11.34
C THR A 48 -1.63 -32.63 12.22
N SER A 49 -2.91 -32.34 11.97
CA SER A 49 -3.71 -31.50 12.86
C SER A 49 -3.79 -32.17 14.22
N THR A 50 -3.21 -31.54 15.25
CA THR A 50 -3.34 -31.97 16.65
C THR A 50 -4.59 -31.39 17.32
N GLY A 51 -5.42 -30.63 16.60
CA GLY A 51 -6.70 -30.10 17.08
C GLY A 51 -7.89 -30.74 16.35
N THR A 52 -8.99 -30.95 17.07
CA THR A 52 -10.27 -31.29 16.46
C THR A 52 -10.71 -30.13 15.55
N PRO A 53 -11.03 -30.35 14.27
CA PRO A 53 -11.55 -29.29 13.41
C PRO A 53 -12.80 -28.69 14.05
N THR A 54 -12.81 -27.37 14.24
CA THR A 54 -13.86 -26.66 15.01
C THR A 54 -14.92 -26.03 14.13
N VAL A 55 -14.61 -25.76 12.87
CA VAL A 55 -15.53 -25.08 11.95
C VAL A 55 -16.34 -26.08 11.15
N THR A 56 -17.67 -25.91 11.19
CA THR A 56 -18.66 -26.65 10.40
C THR A 56 -19.21 -25.72 9.32
N PRO A 57 -19.39 -26.17 8.06
CA PRO A 57 -19.79 -25.27 6.99
C PRO A 57 -21.22 -24.78 7.17
N ALA A 58 -21.46 -23.50 6.87
CA ALA A 58 -22.80 -22.93 6.85
C ALA A 58 -23.72 -23.71 5.88
N SER A 59 -25.03 -23.72 6.17
CA SER A 59 -26.03 -24.46 5.40
C SER A 59 -26.15 -24.01 3.94
N GLY A 60 -25.74 -22.77 3.63
CA GLY A 60 -25.75 -22.21 2.29
C GLY A 60 -25.30 -20.75 2.29
N CYS A 61 -25.36 -20.11 1.12
CA CYS A 61 -25.03 -18.69 0.98
C CYS A 61 -26.19 -17.79 1.38
N PRO A 62 -25.94 -16.67 2.09
CA PRO A 62 -26.96 -15.69 2.40
C PRO A 62 -27.44 -14.99 1.12
N THR A 63 -28.68 -14.50 1.14
CA THR A 63 -29.20 -13.66 0.07
C THR A 63 -28.63 -12.25 0.19
N ILE A 64 -28.29 -11.65 -0.94
CA ILE A 64 -27.88 -10.24 -1.04
C ILE A 64 -28.87 -9.47 -1.92
N ASN A 65 -28.86 -8.14 -1.80
CA ASN A 65 -29.77 -7.28 -2.57
C ASN A 65 -29.43 -7.20 -4.07
N ASP A 66 -28.25 -7.64 -4.47
CA ASP A 66 -27.91 -7.76 -5.89
C ASP A 66 -28.67 -8.93 -6.53
N PRO A 67 -29.46 -8.70 -7.59
CA PRO A 67 -30.24 -9.77 -8.24
C PRO A 67 -29.42 -10.95 -8.76
N GLN A 68 -28.13 -10.75 -9.00
CA GLN A 68 -27.23 -11.84 -9.40
C GLN A 68 -27.01 -12.85 -8.26
N GLY A 69 -27.17 -12.41 -7.01
CA GLY A 69 -26.95 -13.23 -5.83
C GLY A 69 -25.49 -13.62 -5.61
N LEU A 70 -25.28 -14.47 -4.60
CA LEU A 70 -24.01 -15.16 -4.37
C LEU A 70 -24.09 -16.55 -4.99
N THR A 71 -22.99 -17.00 -5.61
CA THR A 71 -22.89 -18.38 -6.09
C THR A 71 -22.36 -19.26 -4.97
N ASP A 72 -23.08 -20.34 -4.62
CA ASP A 72 -22.57 -21.39 -3.75
C ASP A 72 -21.48 -22.18 -4.49
N ALA A 73 -20.23 -21.99 -4.08
CA ALA A 73 -19.06 -22.64 -4.67
C ALA A 73 -18.68 -23.95 -3.93
N GLY A 74 -19.60 -24.50 -3.14
CA GLY A 74 -19.38 -25.70 -2.35
C GLY A 74 -18.68 -25.39 -1.03
N THR A 75 -17.77 -26.28 -0.63
CA THR A 75 -17.06 -26.16 0.64
C THR A 75 -15.55 -26.23 0.46
N ILE A 76 -14.80 -25.56 1.33
CA ILE A 76 -13.35 -25.62 1.40
C ILE A 76 -12.91 -26.08 2.80
N THR A 77 -11.95 -27.00 2.86
CA THR A 77 -11.45 -27.57 4.12
C THR A 77 -10.02 -27.14 4.34
N GLY A 78 -9.77 -26.57 5.51
CA GLY A 78 -8.46 -26.17 5.99
C GLY A 78 -8.18 -26.66 7.42
N PRO A 79 -7.10 -26.20 8.05
CA PRO A 79 -6.71 -26.60 9.40
C PRO A 79 -7.78 -26.29 10.48
N GLU A 80 -8.60 -25.26 10.28
CA GLU A 80 -9.67 -24.85 11.20
C GLU A 80 -10.92 -25.72 11.12
N GLY A 81 -11.13 -26.42 10.00
CA GLY A 81 -12.34 -27.15 9.68
C GLY A 81 -12.82 -26.88 8.25
N THR A 82 -14.11 -27.07 8.02
CA THR A 82 -14.73 -26.94 6.70
C THR A 82 -15.66 -25.73 6.66
N TRP A 83 -15.54 -24.93 5.61
CA TRP A 83 -16.30 -23.71 5.40
C TRP A 83 -17.17 -23.81 4.16
N ARG A 84 -18.36 -23.19 4.18
CA ARG A 84 -19.15 -22.88 2.99
C ARG A 84 -18.47 -21.74 2.24
N VAL A 85 -18.38 -21.84 0.91
CA VAL A 85 -17.81 -20.79 0.07
C VAL A 85 -18.91 -20.11 -0.74
N CYS A 86 -18.98 -18.78 -0.62
CA CYS A 86 -19.93 -17.96 -1.34
C CYS A 86 -19.21 -16.96 -2.24
N SER A 87 -19.22 -17.25 -3.54
CA SER A 87 -18.54 -16.43 -4.54
C SER A 87 -19.37 -15.20 -4.89
N LEU A 88 -18.70 -14.04 -4.87
CA LEU A 88 -19.28 -12.79 -5.33
C LEU A 88 -19.45 -12.80 -6.87
N PRO A 89 -20.42 -12.03 -7.40
CA PRO A 89 -20.47 -11.75 -8.83
C PRO A 89 -19.24 -10.94 -9.26
N THR A 90 -18.90 -10.97 -10.55
CA THR A 90 -17.79 -10.17 -11.11
C THR A 90 -18.03 -8.67 -10.99
N ARG A 91 -19.29 -8.23 -10.91
CA ARG A 91 -19.69 -6.86 -10.60
C ARG A 91 -20.86 -6.83 -9.63
N ILE A 92 -20.74 -6.00 -8.61
CA ILE A 92 -21.81 -5.65 -7.68
C ILE A 92 -22.55 -4.44 -8.27
N ASN A 93 -23.78 -4.66 -8.73
CA ASN A 93 -24.65 -3.70 -9.40
C ASN A 93 -25.62 -2.98 -8.44
N LYS A 94 -25.78 -3.49 -7.22
CA LYS A 94 -26.58 -2.87 -6.14
C LYS A 94 -25.81 -2.87 -4.84
N SER A 95 -26.09 -1.91 -3.96
CA SER A 95 -25.50 -1.92 -2.62
C SER A 95 -25.87 -3.21 -1.88
N ILE A 96 -24.85 -3.90 -1.38
CA ILE A 96 -24.99 -5.18 -0.67
C ILE A 96 -24.30 -5.11 0.69
N THR A 97 -24.65 -6.07 1.55
CA THR A 97 -23.97 -6.33 2.80
C THR A 97 -23.47 -7.77 2.80
N LEU A 98 -22.17 -7.97 2.93
CA LEU A 98 -21.59 -9.26 3.27
C LEU A 98 -21.74 -9.45 4.78
N GLN A 99 -22.57 -10.43 5.14
CA GLN A 99 -22.91 -10.72 6.53
C GLN A 99 -21.87 -11.65 7.16
N LYS A 100 -21.56 -11.46 8.44
CA LYS A 100 -20.80 -12.48 9.18
C LYS A 100 -21.71 -13.68 9.44
N VAL A 101 -21.40 -14.81 8.81
CA VAL A 101 -22.06 -16.09 9.04
C VAL A 101 -21.00 -17.09 9.50
N ASP A 102 -21.29 -17.85 10.56
CA ASP A 102 -20.36 -18.86 11.06
C ASP A 102 -20.20 -20.00 10.06
N GLY A 103 -18.95 -20.44 9.87
CA GLY A 103 -18.65 -21.47 8.88
C GLY A 103 -18.81 -21.03 7.42
N LEU A 104 -18.78 -19.73 7.13
CA LEU A 104 -18.85 -19.18 5.77
C LEU A 104 -17.63 -18.31 5.45
N LEU A 105 -17.12 -18.46 4.23
CA LEU A 105 -16.12 -17.58 3.62
C LEU A 105 -16.67 -16.99 2.33
N TYR A 106 -16.33 -15.73 2.05
CA TYR A 106 -16.60 -15.10 0.76
C TYR A 106 -15.42 -15.27 -0.18
N GLN A 107 -15.69 -15.48 -1.48
CA GLN A 107 -14.66 -15.65 -2.50
C GLN A 107 -14.76 -14.56 -3.57
N LEU A 108 -13.62 -13.97 -3.92
CA LEU A 108 -13.42 -13.23 -5.16
C LEU A 108 -13.00 -14.26 -6.24
N PRO A 109 -13.83 -14.57 -7.25
CA PRO A 109 -13.49 -15.58 -8.26
C PRO A 109 -12.46 -15.09 -9.31
N GLY A 110 -12.21 -13.78 -9.32
CA GLY A 110 -11.34 -13.02 -10.21
C GLY A 110 -11.43 -11.56 -9.76
N ARG A 111 -11.28 -10.59 -10.67
CA ARG A 111 -11.64 -9.20 -10.37
C ARG A 111 -13.11 -9.10 -9.99
N VAL A 112 -13.41 -8.43 -8.87
CA VAL A 112 -14.76 -8.04 -8.47
C VAL A 112 -14.86 -6.53 -8.44
N ASP A 113 -15.69 -5.96 -9.31
CA ASP A 113 -15.99 -4.54 -9.36
C ASP A 113 -17.14 -4.17 -8.40
N VAL A 114 -16.92 -3.18 -7.54
CA VAL A 114 -17.98 -2.50 -6.80
C VAL A 114 -18.52 -1.37 -7.68
N GLY A 115 -19.74 -1.56 -8.20
CA GLY A 115 -20.39 -0.64 -9.11
C GLY A 115 -19.73 -0.55 -10.49
N THR A 116 -20.27 0.33 -11.32
CA THR A 116 -19.70 0.72 -12.61
C THR A 116 -18.93 2.02 -12.42
N ASP A 117 -17.81 2.18 -13.13
CA ASP A 117 -17.08 3.45 -13.15
C ASP A 117 -18.00 4.62 -13.56
N GLY A 118 -18.13 5.59 -12.67
CA GLY A 118 -18.89 6.82 -12.89
C GLY A 118 -18.07 7.93 -13.55
N GLY A 119 -16.83 7.68 -13.97
CA GLY A 119 -15.97 8.66 -14.64
C GLY A 119 -15.35 9.70 -13.69
N ALA A 120 -14.53 10.60 -14.24
CA ALA A 120 -13.79 11.62 -13.49
C ALA A 120 -14.66 12.72 -12.84
N VAL A 121 -15.93 12.86 -13.27
CA VAL A 121 -16.88 13.88 -12.78
C VAL A 121 -18.15 13.18 -12.30
N ALA A 122 -18.57 13.47 -11.06
CA ALA A 122 -19.80 12.92 -10.52
C ALA A 122 -21.02 13.31 -11.36
N SER A 123 -21.92 12.34 -11.57
CA SER A 123 -23.08 12.51 -12.44
C SER A 123 -24.32 11.81 -11.86
N SER A 124 -25.51 12.14 -12.39
CA SER A 124 -26.74 11.41 -12.06
C SER A 124 -26.76 9.97 -12.61
N SER A 125 -25.80 9.61 -13.47
CA SER A 125 -25.62 8.25 -14.00
C SER A 125 -24.73 7.36 -13.13
N ASP A 126 -24.10 7.90 -12.08
CA ASP A 126 -23.29 7.13 -11.16
C ASP A 126 -24.10 5.99 -10.54
N SER A 127 -23.54 4.77 -10.49
CA SER A 127 -24.23 3.62 -9.90
C SER A 127 -24.43 3.75 -8.39
N ASN A 128 -23.61 4.55 -7.71
CA ASN A 128 -23.70 4.84 -6.27
C ASN A 128 -23.81 3.57 -5.40
N VAL A 129 -23.10 2.51 -5.81
CA VAL A 129 -23.10 1.22 -5.10
C VAL A 129 -22.21 1.32 -3.87
N THR A 130 -22.65 0.75 -2.76
CA THR A 130 -21.83 0.55 -1.56
C THR A 130 -21.70 -0.94 -1.25
N LEU A 131 -20.46 -1.44 -1.21
CA LEU A 131 -20.14 -2.74 -0.65
C LEU A 131 -19.95 -2.59 0.86
N THR A 132 -20.90 -3.08 1.66
CA THR A 132 -20.77 -3.12 3.12
C THR A 132 -20.26 -4.49 3.55
N ILE A 133 -19.26 -4.53 4.42
CA ILE A 133 -18.67 -5.77 4.94
C ILE A 133 -18.77 -5.71 6.47
N GLN A 134 -19.46 -6.69 7.07
CA GLN A 134 -19.61 -6.74 8.52
C GLN A 134 -18.31 -7.14 9.23
N PRO A 135 -18.12 -6.75 10.50
CA PRO A 135 -17.01 -7.22 11.32
C PRO A 135 -16.84 -8.74 11.31
N GLY A 136 -15.59 -9.22 11.31
CA GLY A 136 -15.25 -10.65 11.34
C GLY A 136 -15.45 -11.39 10.01
N VAL A 137 -15.93 -10.72 8.95
CA VAL A 137 -16.03 -11.32 7.63
C VAL A 137 -14.64 -11.62 7.07
N ILE A 138 -14.49 -12.82 6.50
CA ILE A 138 -13.28 -13.26 5.80
C ILE A 138 -13.61 -13.40 4.30
N ILE A 139 -12.81 -12.75 3.47
CA ILE A 139 -12.88 -12.78 2.01
C ILE A 139 -11.55 -13.32 1.49
N PHE A 140 -11.57 -14.23 0.52
CA PHE A 140 -10.34 -14.71 -0.11
C PHE A 140 -10.35 -14.58 -1.63
N GLY A 141 -9.16 -14.32 -2.19
CA GLY A 141 -8.91 -14.45 -3.63
C GLY A 141 -8.92 -15.92 -4.05
N GLY A 142 -9.84 -16.30 -4.92
CA GLY A 142 -10.00 -17.69 -5.37
C GLY A 142 -8.89 -18.15 -6.34
N THR A 143 -8.24 -17.20 -6.99
CA THR A 143 -7.14 -17.37 -7.94
C THR A 143 -6.15 -16.20 -7.82
N GLY A 144 -4.97 -16.32 -8.44
CA GLY A 144 -4.00 -15.22 -8.50
C GLY A 144 -4.55 -13.92 -9.08
N VAL A 145 -5.34 -14.01 -10.15
CA VAL A 145 -5.96 -12.83 -10.80
C VAL A 145 -7.16 -12.26 -10.03
N SER A 146 -7.38 -12.68 -8.78
CA SER A 146 -8.48 -12.19 -7.95
C SER A 146 -8.11 -10.92 -7.22
N TRP A 147 -8.96 -9.89 -7.30
CA TRP A 147 -8.78 -8.63 -6.59
C TRP A 147 -10.11 -7.88 -6.46
N LEU A 148 -10.20 -7.01 -5.45
CA LEU A 148 -11.38 -6.19 -5.21
C LEU A 148 -11.13 -4.78 -5.76
N HIS A 149 -12.02 -4.29 -6.60
CA HIS A 149 -11.93 -2.96 -7.19
C HIS A 149 -13.14 -2.11 -6.85
N VAL A 150 -12.94 -0.98 -6.15
CA VAL A 150 -13.98 0.02 -5.93
C VAL A 150 -13.87 1.09 -7.01
N ASN A 151 -14.80 1.08 -7.96
CA ASN A 151 -14.82 2.04 -9.06
C ASN A 151 -15.26 3.44 -8.58
N ARG A 152 -14.81 4.49 -9.29
CA ARG A 152 -15.20 5.88 -9.00
C ARG A 152 -16.71 6.05 -8.91
N GLY A 153 -17.16 6.85 -7.94
CA GLY A 153 -18.58 7.06 -7.65
C GLY A 153 -19.25 5.93 -6.87
N ASN A 154 -18.49 4.92 -6.45
CA ASN A 154 -18.94 3.82 -5.60
C ASN A 154 -18.08 3.76 -4.33
N LYS A 155 -18.52 2.99 -3.34
CA LYS A 155 -17.93 3.00 -2.00
C LYS A 155 -17.75 1.62 -1.40
N ILE A 156 -16.76 1.51 -0.52
CA ILE A 156 -16.64 0.41 0.43
C ILE A 156 -16.96 0.87 1.85
N SER A 157 -17.60 0.01 2.64
CA SER A 157 -17.77 0.18 4.08
C SER A 157 -17.30 -1.11 4.74
N ALA A 158 -15.98 -1.25 4.89
CA ALA A 158 -15.31 -2.36 5.55
C ALA A 158 -14.87 -1.93 6.94
N VAL A 159 -15.80 -1.97 7.89
CA VAL A 159 -15.58 -1.51 9.26
C VAL A 159 -15.64 -2.71 10.19
N GLY A 160 -14.47 -3.32 10.44
CA GLY A 160 -14.26 -4.30 11.47
C GLY A 160 -14.24 -3.69 12.86
N THR A 161 -13.85 -4.50 13.84
CA THR A 161 -13.63 -4.05 15.22
C THR A 161 -12.32 -4.62 15.75
N GLN A 162 -11.84 -4.09 16.87
CA GLN A 162 -10.65 -4.58 17.54
C GLN A 162 -10.67 -6.11 17.79
N THR A 163 -11.84 -6.70 18.06
CA THR A 163 -11.97 -8.13 18.34
C THR A 163 -12.53 -8.94 17.17
N ALA A 164 -12.97 -8.29 16.10
CA ALA A 164 -13.51 -8.94 14.91
C ALA A 164 -13.09 -8.14 13.66
N PRO A 165 -11.79 -8.18 13.30
CA PRO A 165 -11.32 -7.52 12.10
C PRO A 165 -11.89 -8.19 10.85
N ILE A 166 -11.95 -7.44 9.76
CA ILE A 166 -12.22 -7.99 8.43
C ILE A 166 -10.91 -8.50 7.86
N ILE A 167 -10.92 -9.70 7.28
CA ILE A 167 -9.71 -10.31 6.72
C ILE A 167 -9.90 -10.54 5.23
N PHE A 168 -9.03 -9.94 4.43
CA PHE A 168 -8.80 -10.29 3.05
C PHE A 168 -7.54 -11.17 2.96
N THR A 169 -7.63 -12.30 2.28
CA THR A 169 -6.52 -13.27 2.21
C THR A 169 -6.53 -14.09 0.92
N SER A 170 -5.62 -15.06 0.80
CA SER A 170 -5.53 -15.98 -0.31
C SER A 170 -6.27 -17.29 -0.05
N ARG A 171 -6.60 -18.01 -1.14
CA ARG A 171 -7.10 -19.39 -1.05
C ARG A 171 -6.15 -20.33 -0.33
N ASP A 172 -4.85 -20.16 -0.51
CA ASP A 172 -3.82 -21.01 0.10
C ASP A 172 -3.76 -20.81 1.62
N ASN A 173 -4.06 -19.60 2.12
CA ASN A 173 -4.15 -19.36 3.55
C ASN A 173 -5.35 -20.11 4.15
N VAL A 174 -6.48 -20.15 3.45
CA VAL A 174 -7.67 -20.95 3.84
C VAL A 174 -7.34 -22.44 3.91
N LEU A 175 -6.53 -22.94 2.97
CA LEU A 175 -6.11 -24.34 2.91
C LEU A 175 -5.00 -24.69 3.91
N GLY A 176 -4.42 -23.70 4.60
CA GLY A 176 -3.30 -23.90 5.51
C GLY A 176 -1.99 -24.25 4.80
N LEU A 177 -1.83 -23.81 3.55
CA LEU A 177 -0.63 -24.05 2.74
C LEU A 177 0.43 -22.95 2.93
N ASN A 178 0.03 -21.79 3.46
CA ASN A 178 0.92 -20.66 3.67
C ASN A 178 1.93 -20.91 4.79
N ASN A 179 3.11 -20.34 4.58
CA ASN A 179 4.12 -20.13 5.61
C ASN A 179 4.58 -18.67 5.57
N ASP A 180 5.57 -18.32 6.39
CA ASP A 180 6.05 -16.94 6.53
C ASP A 180 6.71 -16.38 5.26
N ASN A 181 7.05 -17.24 4.29
CA ASN A 181 7.60 -16.86 3.00
C ASN A 181 6.56 -16.78 1.88
N SER A 182 5.30 -17.15 2.13
CA SER A 182 4.24 -17.05 1.12
C SER A 182 3.83 -15.59 0.87
N SER A 183 3.52 -15.26 -0.37
CA SER A 183 3.12 -13.94 -0.89
C SER A 183 2.63 -14.10 -2.35
N GLY A 184 2.09 -13.04 -2.96
CA GLY A 184 1.78 -13.03 -4.39
C GLY A 184 0.67 -13.99 -4.82
N GLN A 185 -0.31 -14.24 -3.95
CA GLN A 185 -1.33 -15.29 -4.19
C GLN A 185 -2.66 -14.74 -4.69
N TRP A 186 -2.85 -13.42 -4.65
CA TRP A 186 -3.98 -12.68 -5.21
C TRP A 186 -3.61 -11.18 -5.33
N GLY A 187 -4.43 -10.37 -5.99
CA GLY A 187 -4.08 -8.99 -6.34
C GLY A 187 -4.25 -7.96 -5.22
N GLY A 188 -5.14 -8.13 -4.24
CA GLY A 188 -5.33 -7.12 -3.17
C GLY A 188 -6.61 -6.28 -3.31
N VAL A 189 -6.63 -5.13 -2.64
CA VAL A 189 -7.79 -4.21 -2.56
C VAL A 189 -7.44 -2.87 -3.19
N VAL A 190 -8.17 -2.49 -4.24
CA VAL A 190 -7.96 -1.26 -5.01
C VAL A 190 -9.13 -0.30 -4.83
N LEU A 191 -8.84 0.93 -4.39
CA LEU A 191 -9.81 2.02 -4.26
C LEU A 191 -9.55 3.11 -5.30
N SER A 192 -10.47 3.27 -6.25
CA SER A 192 -10.38 4.27 -7.32
C SER A 192 -11.29 5.46 -7.06
N GLY A 193 -10.70 6.66 -7.00
CA GLY A 193 -11.43 7.90 -6.77
C GLY A 193 -11.26 8.93 -7.88
N ARG A 194 -11.84 10.11 -7.62
CA ARG A 194 -11.89 11.28 -8.54
C ARG A 194 -10.98 12.43 -8.12
N ALA A 195 -10.13 12.24 -7.13
CA ALA A 195 -9.22 13.27 -6.65
C ALA A 195 -8.07 13.51 -7.64
N PRO A 196 -7.45 14.71 -7.60
CA PRO A 196 -6.37 15.09 -8.50
C PRO A 196 -5.18 14.14 -8.51
N ILE A 197 -4.66 13.88 -9.70
CA ILE A 197 -3.44 13.12 -10.00
C ILE A 197 -2.54 13.95 -10.94
N THR A 198 -1.26 13.60 -11.07
CA THR A 198 -0.26 14.45 -11.74
C THR A 198 0.21 13.95 -13.11
N ASP A 199 0.17 12.64 -13.32
CA ASP A 199 0.51 11.99 -14.59
C ASP A 199 -0.78 11.41 -15.20
N CYS A 200 -0.98 11.59 -16.50
CA CYS A 200 -2.25 11.34 -17.20
C CYS A 200 -2.01 10.31 -18.31
N THR A 201 -2.32 9.03 -18.08
CA THR A 201 -2.02 7.99 -19.07
C THR A 201 -3.14 7.76 -20.08
N ILE A 202 -4.39 8.13 -19.75
CA ILE A 202 -5.54 8.02 -20.67
C ILE A 202 -5.53 9.14 -21.73
N ALA A 203 -5.21 10.36 -21.30
CA ALA A 203 -5.06 11.52 -22.17
C ALA A 203 -3.73 12.24 -21.84
N PRO A 204 -2.60 11.85 -22.47
CA PRO A 204 -1.27 12.37 -22.13
C PRO A 204 -1.08 13.88 -22.29
N SER A 205 -1.95 14.55 -23.06
CA SER A 205 -1.93 16.01 -23.21
C SER A 205 -2.90 16.74 -22.29
N ALA A 206 -3.65 16.02 -21.45
CA ALA A 206 -4.52 16.62 -20.46
C ALA A 206 -3.70 17.43 -19.45
N THR A 207 -4.28 18.53 -18.97
CA THR A 207 -3.66 19.28 -17.89
C THR A 207 -3.74 18.46 -16.60
N PRO A 208 -2.61 18.21 -15.91
CA PRO A 208 -2.57 17.58 -14.60
C PRO A 208 -3.54 18.19 -13.59
N GLY A 209 -4.06 17.35 -12.68
CA GLY A 209 -5.03 17.75 -11.65
C GLY A 209 -6.42 18.17 -12.13
N THR A 210 -6.72 18.05 -13.42
CA THR A 210 -8.04 18.35 -13.99
C THR A 210 -8.88 17.08 -14.22
N ALA A 211 -10.17 17.25 -14.52
CA ALA A 211 -11.07 16.14 -14.83
C ALA A 211 -10.68 15.35 -16.10
N ALA A 212 -9.80 15.90 -16.95
CA ALA A 212 -9.29 15.21 -18.12
C ALA A 212 -8.02 14.39 -17.81
N CYS A 213 -7.41 14.58 -16.64
CA CYS A 213 -6.25 13.80 -16.22
C CYS A 213 -6.73 12.52 -15.52
N GLU A 214 -6.67 11.43 -16.26
CA GLU A 214 -7.08 10.10 -15.80
C GLU A 214 -5.94 9.10 -16.07
N ARG A 215 -5.86 8.08 -15.22
CA ARG A 215 -4.93 6.96 -15.36
C ARG A 215 -5.65 5.63 -15.30
N GLN A 216 -5.01 4.61 -15.85
CA GLN A 216 -5.38 3.22 -15.63
C GLN A 216 -4.58 2.65 -14.45
N THR A 217 -5.23 1.78 -13.67
CA THR A 217 -4.60 0.93 -12.65
C THR A 217 -3.49 0.11 -13.29
N GLU A 218 -2.33 0.07 -12.66
CA GLU A 218 -1.21 -0.73 -13.12
C GLU A 218 -1.59 -2.23 -13.24
N GLY A 219 -1.05 -2.90 -14.26
CA GLY A 219 -1.27 -4.33 -14.53
C GLY A 219 -2.69 -4.74 -14.95
N ALA A 220 -3.68 -3.87 -14.81
CA ALA A 220 -5.08 -4.22 -15.08
C ALA A 220 -5.31 -4.45 -16.59
N VAL A 221 -5.56 -5.69 -16.98
CA VAL A 221 -5.86 -6.08 -18.37
C VAL A 221 -7.20 -5.49 -18.84
N ASP A 222 -8.22 -5.57 -17.98
CA ASP A 222 -9.49 -4.86 -18.19
C ASP A 222 -9.38 -3.45 -17.62
N PRO A 223 -9.80 -2.39 -18.35
CA PRO A 223 -9.67 -1.02 -17.87
C PRO A 223 -10.24 -0.81 -16.45
N ALA A 224 -9.44 -0.19 -15.60
CA ALA A 224 -9.78 0.23 -14.25
C ALA A 224 -9.23 1.64 -14.08
N ILE A 225 -10.09 2.64 -14.25
CA ILE A 225 -9.68 4.04 -14.43
C ILE A 225 -9.89 4.83 -13.14
N TYR A 226 -8.94 5.70 -12.83
CA TYR A 226 -8.99 6.62 -11.70
C TYR A 226 -8.55 8.02 -12.11
N GLY A 227 -8.70 8.99 -11.20
CA GLY A 227 -8.34 10.38 -11.41
C GLY A 227 -9.53 11.26 -11.73
N GLY A 228 -9.31 12.57 -11.60
CA GLY A 228 -10.31 13.61 -11.76
C GLY A 228 -9.88 14.91 -11.08
N ALA A 229 -10.85 15.77 -10.76
CA ALA A 229 -10.61 17.08 -10.15
C ALA A 229 -11.37 17.30 -8.82
N THR A 230 -11.67 16.24 -8.07
CA THR A 230 -12.50 16.30 -6.84
C THR A 230 -11.68 15.93 -5.60
N PRO A 231 -10.98 16.87 -4.94
CA PRO A 231 -10.08 16.59 -3.82
C PRO A 231 -10.75 15.97 -2.59
N ASP A 232 -12.05 16.14 -2.44
CA ASP A 232 -12.89 15.64 -1.36
C ASP A 232 -13.78 14.46 -1.79
N ASP A 233 -13.42 13.76 -2.88
CA ASP A 233 -14.06 12.51 -3.27
C ASP A 233 -14.06 11.48 -2.12
N ASN A 234 -15.08 10.61 -2.11
CA ASN A 234 -15.31 9.67 -1.02
C ASN A 234 -15.44 8.24 -1.57
N SER A 235 -14.37 7.46 -1.47
CA SER A 235 -14.33 6.03 -1.84
C SER A 235 -14.79 5.11 -0.70
N GLY A 236 -15.15 5.67 0.45
CA GLY A 236 -15.75 4.94 1.58
C GLY A 236 -14.88 4.92 2.84
N ARG A 237 -15.02 3.85 3.63
CA ARG A 237 -14.31 3.66 4.90
C ARG A 237 -13.78 2.24 5.06
N MET A 238 -12.52 2.13 5.49
CA MET A 238 -11.87 0.88 5.92
C MET A 238 -11.30 1.06 7.33
N SER A 239 -11.66 0.16 8.25
CA SER A 239 -11.24 0.19 9.66
C SER A 239 -11.15 -1.22 10.23
N TYR A 240 -10.07 -1.54 10.94
CA TYR A 240 -9.76 -2.88 11.47
C TYR A 240 -9.79 -3.94 10.37
N VAL A 241 -8.89 -3.79 9.40
CA VAL A 241 -8.77 -4.66 8.23
C VAL A 241 -7.39 -5.29 8.19
N GLN A 242 -7.34 -6.59 7.89
CA GLN A 242 -6.10 -7.26 7.51
C GLN A 242 -6.16 -7.64 6.03
N ILE A 243 -5.07 -7.42 5.31
CA ILE A 243 -4.90 -7.82 3.92
C ILE A 243 -3.61 -8.66 3.86
N ARG A 244 -3.76 -9.94 3.52
CA ARG A 244 -2.68 -10.93 3.63
C ARG A 244 -2.35 -11.55 2.27
N TYR A 245 -1.07 -11.75 1.98
CA TYR A 245 -0.57 -12.54 0.86
C TYR A 245 -0.95 -12.04 -0.55
N SER A 246 -1.08 -10.71 -0.70
CA SER A 246 -1.33 -10.01 -1.98
C SER A 246 -0.05 -9.92 -2.83
N GLY A 247 -0.07 -9.20 -3.96
CA GLY A 247 1.11 -8.98 -4.81
C GLY A 247 1.08 -9.71 -6.17
N TYR A 248 -0.06 -10.23 -6.62
CA TYR A 248 -0.07 -11.05 -7.83
C TYR A 248 0.21 -10.23 -9.11
N VAL A 249 1.16 -10.71 -9.93
CA VAL A 249 1.50 -10.16 -11.25
C VAL A 249 0.30 -10.26 -12.20
N LEU A 250 -0.34 -9.13 -12.52
CA LEU A 250 -1.48 -9.15 -13.43
C LEU A 250 -1.06 -9.19 -14.91
N SER A 251 -0.02 -8.45 -15.29
CA SER A 251 0.52 -8.46 -16.65
C SER A 251 1.94 -7.89 -16.68
N GLY A 252 2.85 -8.48 -17.45
CA GLY A 252 4.23 -7.99 -17.48
C GLY A 252 4.91 -8.15 -16.11
N ASN A 253 5.51 -7.06 -15.62
CA ASN A 253 6.07 -6.91 -14.27
C ASN A 253 5.25 -5.86 -13.51
N SER A 254 3.92 -5.99 -13.59
CA SER A 254 2.97 -5.11 -12.92
C SER A 254 2.09 -5.94 -11.99
N GLU A 255 2.56 -6.02 -10.76
CA GLU A 255 1.92 -6.56 -9.59
C GLU A 255 0.86 -5.58 -9.06
N LEU A 256 -0.18 -6.10 -8.40
CA LEU A 256 -1.03 -5.26 -7.54
C LEU A 256 -0.60 -5.45 -6.09
N GLN A 257 -0.59 -4.37 -5.33
CA GLN A 257 -0.14 -4.40 -3.94
C GLN A 257 -1.29 -4.71 -2.97
N SER A 258 -1.00 -4.75 -1.68
CA SER A 258 -1.98 -5.11 -0.65
C SER A 258 -3.17 -4.14 -0.59
N LEU A 259 -2.90 -2.87 -0.29
CA LEU A 259 -3.85 -1.78 -0.41
C LEU A 259 -3.33 -0.81 -1.47
N THR A 260 -4.05 -0.71 -2.57
CA THR A 260 -3.82 0.32 -3.59
C THR A 260 -4.88 1.39 -3.43
N THR A 261 -4.47 2.64 -3.25
CA THR A 261 -5.40 3.76 -3.38
C THR A 261 -4.95 4.65 -4.51
N GLN A 262 -5.90 5.02 -5.36
CA GLN A 262 -5.58 5.76 -6.57
C GLN A 262 -6.63 6.83 -6.82
N GLY A 263 -6.19 8.09 -6.75
CA GLY A 263 -7.06 9.25 -6.84
C GLY A 263 -8.16 9.29 -5.77
N ILE A 264 -8.00 8.69 -4.59
CA ILE A 264 -9.01 8.82 -3.52
C ILE A 264 -9.00 10.23 -2.92
N GLY A 265 -10.16 10.73 -2.51
CA GLY A 265 -10.28 12.05 -1.91
C GLY A 265 -10.26 12.04 -0.38
N SER A 266 -10.13 13.23 0.20
CA SER A 266 -9.97 13.46 1.64
C SER A 266 -11.19 13.10 2.49
N ALA A 267 -12.34 12.84 1.87
CA ALA A 267 -13.52 12.34 2.56
C ALA A 267 -13.50 10.81 2.74
N THR A 268 -12.55 10.10 2.11
CA THR A 268 -12.28 8.67 2.34
C THR A 268 -11.61 8.50 3.71
N GLN A 269 -12.06 7.52 4.48
CA GLN A 269 -11.57 7.29 5.85
C GLN A 269 -10.84 5.95 5.95
N LEU A 270 -9.54 6.00 6.24
CA LEU A 270 -8.71 4.82 6.41
C LEU A 270 -8.10 4.81 7.81
N ASP A 271 -8.33 3.77 8.58
CA ASP A 271 -7.67 3.57 9.86
C ASP A 271 -7.50 2.07 10.19
N HIS A 272 -6.53 1.71 11.04
CA HIS A 272 -6.32 0.32 11.50
C HIS A 272 -6.31 -0.70 10.34
N ILE A 273 -5.35 -0.56 9.44
CA ILE A 273 -5.15 -1.48 8.32
C ILE A 273 -3.79 -2.15 8.48
N MET A 274 -3.79 -3.48 8.37
CA MET A 274 -2.58 -4.29 8.38
C MET A 274 -2.39 -4.95 7.02
N SER A 275 -1.26 -4.68 6.40
CA SER A 275 -0.74 -5.42 5.26
C SER A 275 0.24 -6.49 5.75
N TYR A 276 0.11 -7.71 5.24
CA TYR A 276 1.00 -8.82 5.55
C TYR A 276 1.43 -9.58 4.30
N ASN A 277 2.74 -9.66 4.07
CA ASN A 277 3.38 -10.39 2.97
C ASN A 277 2.77 -10.10 1.59
N SER A 278 2.75 -8.83 1.20
CA SER A 278 2.60 -8.49 -0.22
C SER A 278 3.87 -8.90 -0.96
N SER A 279 3.79 -9.53 -2.14
CA SER A 279 4.99 -9.76 -2.98
C SER A 279 5.42 -8.52 -3.76
N ASP A 280 4.75 -7.41 -3.49
CA ASP A 280 5.02 -6.07 -3.99
C ASP A 280 4.95 -5.13 -2.77
N ASP A 281 4.37 -3.94 -2.90
CA ASP A 281 4.26 -3.03 -1.76
C ASP A 281 3.28 -3.45 -0.67
N GLY A 282 3.60 -3.00 0.54
CA GLY A 282 2.71 -3.05 1.69
C GLY A 282 1.45 -2.19 1.50
N ALA A 283 1.60 -1.05 0.84
CA ALA A 283 0.51 -0.22 0.32
C ALA A 283 1.11 0.85 -0.62
N GLU A 284 0.45 1.10 -1.74
CA GLU A 284 0.84 2.15 -2.69
C GLU A 284 -0.29 3.15 -2.90
N PHE A 285 0.11 4.42 -3.02
CA PHE A 285 -0.79 5.54 -3.13
C PHE A 285 -0.48 6.34 -4.39
N PHE A 286 -1.36 6.26 -5.38
CA PHE A 286 -1.27 6.98 -6.65
C PHE A 286 -2.16 8.23 -6.65
N GLY A 287 -1.56 9.39 -6.43
CA GLY A 287 -2.27 10.67 -6.36
C GLY A 287 -3.33 10.76 -5.25
N GLY A 288 -4.20 11.76 -5.37
CA GLY A 288 -5.32 11.95 -4.44
C GLY A 288 -4.97 12.70 -3.15
N ARG A 289 -5.86 12.60 -2.15
CA ARG A 289 -5.81 13.29 -0.85
C ARG A 289 -6.06 12.28 0.27
N VAL A 290 -4.99 11.67 0.76
CA VAL A 290 -5.04 10.51 1.66
C VAL A 290 -4.83 10.94 3.10
N ASN A 291 -5.65 10.41 4.01
CA ASN A 291 -5.47 10.58 5.44
C ASN A 291 -5.65 9.22 6.10
N MET A 292 -4.62 8.75 6.83
CA MET A 292 -4.66 7.42 7.42
C MET A 292 -3.95 7.38 8.78
N LYS A 293 -4.60 6.75 9.77
CA LYS A 293 -3.99 6.45 11.08
C LYS A 293 -3.88 4.95 11.30
N TYR A 294 -2.90 4.51 12.08
CA TYR A 294 -2.77 3.12 12.50
C TYR A 294 -2.55 2.17 11.32
N PHE A 295 -1.49 2.42 10.55
CA PHE A 295 -1.07 1.55 9.45
C PHE A 295 0.02 0.58 9.92
N ILE A 296 -0.14 -0.70 9.59
CA ILE A 296 0.85 -1.73 9.87
C ILE A 296 1.20 -2.41 8.56
N SER A 297 2.47 -2.44 8.21
CA SER A 297 2.99 -3.09 7.01
C SER A 297 4.07 -4.08 7.41
N VAL A 298 3.84 -5.37 7.16
CA VAL A 298 4.74 -6.43 7.56
C VAL A 298 5.10 -7.30 6.36
N GLY A 299 6.38 -7.41 6.06
CA GLY A 299 6.89 -8.37 5.09
C GLY A 299 6.56 -8.08 3.62
N ALA A 300 6.31 -6.82 3.25
CA ALA A 300 6.35 -6.39 1.85
C ALA A 300 7.68 -6.82 1.20
N GLU A 301 7.63 -7.28 -0.04
CA GLU A 301 8.82 -7.70 -0.80
C GLU A 301 9.46 -6.57 -1.59
N ASP A 302 8.70 -5.51 -1.87
CA ASP A 302 9.20 -4.24 -2.37
C ASP A 302 9.16 -3.19 -1.24
N ASP A 303 8.29 -2.18 -1.30
CA ASP A 303 8.26 -1.09 -0.34
C ASP A 303 7.12 -1.21 0.69
N ASN A 304 7.33 -0.80 1.94
CA ASN A 304 6.25 -0.88 2.94
C ASN A 304 5.18 0.21 2.76
N LEU A 305 5.58 1.38 2.26
CA LEU A 305 4.77 2.56 2.00
C LEU A 305 5.33 3.26 0.75
N ASP A 306 4.64 3.13 -0.38
CA ASP A 306 5.01 3.81 -1.62
C ASP A 306 3.98 4.89 -1.99
N THR A 307 4.46 6.03 -2.46
CA THR A 307 3.66 7.17 -2.87
C THR A 307 4.12 7.69 -4.21
N ASP A 308 3.20 7.78 -5.17
CA ASP A 308 3.43 8.27 -6.53
C ASP A 308 2.33 9.25 -6.98
N THR A 309 2.53 9.88 -8.15
CA THR A 309 1.51 10.49 -8.99
C THR A 309 0.85 11.69 -8.32
N GLY A 310 1.66 12.44 -7.57
CA GLY A 310 1.23 13.65 -6.87
C GLY A 310 0.40 13.38 -5.63
N THR A 311 0.60 12.23 -4.99
CA THR A 311 -0.06 11.90 -3.73
C THR A 311 0.12 13.03 -2.72
N LYS A 312 -0.97 13.48 -2.12
CA LYS A 312 -0.89 14.33 -0.92
C LYS A 312 -1.47 13.55 0.24
N ALA A 313 -0.62 13.23 1.21
CA ALA A 313 -0.98 12.28 2.26
C ALA A 313 -0.55 12.72 3.66
N ASN A 314 -1.37 12.37 4.65
CA ASN A 314 -1.01 12.41 6.06
C ASN A 314 -1.16 11.01 6.68
N PHE A 315 -0.06 10.49 7.23
CA PHE A 315 0.00 9.20 7.92
C PHE A 315 0.42 9.40 9.37
N GLN A 316 -0.28 8.77 10.33
CA GLN A 316 0.16 8.76 11.73
C GLN A 316 0.01 7.39 12.39
N TYR A 317 0.95 7.03 13.27
CA TYR A 317 1.02 5.71 13.92
C TYR A 317 1.26 4.61 12.89
N VAL A 318 2.49 4.57 12.36
CA VAL A 318 2.88 3.64 11.30
C VAL A 318 3.93 2.65 11.80
N ILE A 319 3.64 1.36 11.71
CA ILE A 319 4.60 0.28 11.96
C ILE A 319 4.96 -0.35 10.62
N ALA A 320 6.24 -0.33 10.25
CA ALA A 320 6.73 -1.05 9.08
C ALA A 320 7.86 -1.99 9.48
N VAL A 321 7.71 -3.28 9.20
CA VAL A 321 8.70 -4.31 9.53
C VAL A 321 8.85 -5.27 8.34
N GLN A 322 9.94 -5.15 7.60
CA GLN A 322 10.27 -6.10 6.52
C GLN A 322 10.59 -7.48 7.07
N ARG A 323 10.54 -8.53 6.25
CA ARG A 323 11.09 -9.85 6.63
C ARG A 323 12.62 -9.82 6.61
N ASP A 324 13.26 -10.77 7.29
CA ASP A 324 14.73 -10.85 7.28
C ASP A 324 15.23 -11.15 5.86
N GLY A 325 16.13 -10.32 5.34
CA GLY A 325 16.69 -10.47 4.00
C GLY A 325 15.73 -10.26 2.81
N VAL A 326 14.54 -9.71 3.03
CA VAL A 326 13.51 -9.47 2.00
C VAL A 326 12.93 -8.07 2.14
N GLY A 327 12.44 -7.46 1.05
CA GLY A 327 11.98 -6.09 0.99
C GLY A 327 13.00 -5.18 0.33
N ASP A 328 12.56 -4.14 -0.38
CA ASP A 328 13.43 -3.10 -0.90
C ASP A 328 13.58 -1.95 0.10
N SER A 329 12.86 -0.84 -0.02
CA SER A 329 12.83 0.25 0.96
C SER A 329 11.66 0.07 1.96
N ILE A 330 11.64 0.91 3.01
CA ILE A 330 10.44 1.08 3.84
C ILE A 330 9.53 2.14 3.21
N ILE A 331 10.13 3.26 2.80
CA ILE A 331 9.46 4.32 2.06
C ILE A 331 10.10 4.41 0.69
N GLU A 332 9.27 4.33 -0.34
CA GLU A 332 9.54 4.89 -1.64
C GLU A 332 8.60 6.09 -1.86
N ALA A 333 9.17 7.14 -2.42
CA ALA A 333 8.43 8.32 -2.84
C ALA A 333 8.83 8.59 -4.27
N ASP A 334 8.06 8.04 -5.20
CA ASP A 334 8.35 8.11 -6.61
C ASP A 334 7.57 9.23 -7.29
N SER A 335 8.33 10.11 -7.93
CA SER A 335 7.79 11.02 -8.93
C SER A 335 8.85 11.26 -10.00
N ASP A 336 9.85 10.38 -10.10
CA ASP A 336 11.04 10.55 -10.92
C ASP A 336 10.77 10.11 -12.36
N ASN A 337 10.00 10.92 -13.06
CA ASN A 337 9.64 10.71 -14.45
C ASN A 337 9.73 12.02 -15.24
N ALA A 338 9.35 11.99 -16.52
CA ALA A 338 9.39 13.18 -17.39
C ALA A 338 8.42 14.30 -16.97
N VAL A 339 7.57 14.06 -15.97
CA VAL A 339 6.55 14.98 -15.44
C VAL A 339 6.76 15.31 -13.96
N ASP A 340 7.95 15.10 -13.42
CA ASP A 340 8.35 15.37 -12.02
C ASP A 340 8.14 16.83 -11.56
N GLY A 341 8.06 17.78 -12.50
CA GLY A 341 7.74 19.19 -12.29
C GLY A 341 6.26 19.56 -12.37
N ASN A 342 5.37 18.62 -12.66
CA ASN A 342 3.93 18.90 -12.82
C ASN A 342 3.24 19.09 -11.46
N THR A 343 2.08 19.76 -11.50
CA THR A 343 1.21 19.97 -10.34
C THR A 343 -0.05 19.09 -10.44
N PRO A 344 -0.62 18.58 -9.34
CA PRO A 344 -0.17 18.73 -7.96
C PRO A 344 1.19 18.05 -7.71
N ARG A 345 2.08 18.69 -6.97
CA ARG A 345 3.30 18.01 -6.51
C ARG A 345 2.95 17.06 -5.38
N GLN A 346 3.69 15.97 -5.30
CA GLN A 346 3.58 15.02 -4.21
C GLN A 346 3.96 15.70 -2.89
N ASN A 347 3.14 15.50 -1.85
CA ASN A 347 3.38 16.06 -0.54
C ASN A 347 2.90 15.09 0.55
N THR A 348 3.83 14.27 1.03
CA THR A 348 3.54 13.23 2.02
C THR A 348 4.13 13.58 3.38
N LYS A 349 3.30 13.44 4.41
CA LYS A 349 3.69 13.69 5.80
C LYS A 349 3.43 12.44 6.64
N VAL A 350 4.45 11.97 7.35
CA VAL A 350 4.34 10.83 8.25
C VAL A 350 4.75 11.26 9.66
N ALA A 351 3.91 10.97 10.65
CA ALA A 351 4.16 11.25 12.06
C ALA A 351 4.07 9.98 12.92
N ASN A 352 4.88 9.86 13.96
CA ASN A 352 4.82 8.73 14.91
C ASN A 352 4.96 7.38 14.19
N PHE A 353 6.15 7.08 13.71
CA PHE A 353 6.43 5.86 12.97
C PHE A 353 7.60 5.08 13.55
N THR A 354 7.53 3.75 13.43
CA THR A 354 8.64 2.84 13.75
C THR A 354 8.91 1.97 12.54
N PHE A 355 10.07 2.15 11.93
CA PHE A 355 10.50 1.47 10.72
C PHE A 355 11.67 0.54 11.01
N VAL A 356 11.50 -0.73 10.68
CA VAL A 356 12.50 -1.79 10.86
C VAL A 356 12.74 -2.46 9.50
N HIS A 357 13.76 -1.95 8.83
CA HIS A 357 14.29 -2.49 7.58
C HIS A 357 15.26 -3.63 7.91
N ARG A 358 15.15 -4.75 7.20
CA ARG A 358 15.93 -5.97 7.52
C ARG A 358 16.61 -6.60 6.32
N ASN A 359 16.63 -5.94 5.17
CA ASN A 359 17.36 -6.40 4.01
C ASN A 359 18.69 -5.65 3.82
N ALA A 360 19.83 -6.32 4.01
CA ALA A 360 21.14 -5.70 3.78
C ALA A 360 21.50 -5.52 2.29
N SER A 361 20.72 -6.10 1.38
CA SER A 361 20.97 -6.10 -0.08
C SER A 361 19.77 -5.58 -0.87
N ALA A 362 19.05 -4.61 -0.29
CA ALA A 362 17.96 -3.88 -0.94
C ALA A 362 18.43 -3.19 -2.24
N GLY A 363 17.63 -3.26 -3.30
CA GLY A 363 17.93 -2.74 -4.64
C GLY A 363 18.00 -1.21 -4.68
N ASN A 364 17.06 -0.54 -4.03
CA ASN A 364 17.00 0.92 -3.87
C ASN A 364 18.15 1.48 -3.01
N GLY A 365 18.85 0.63 -2.24
CA GLY A 365 20.10 0.98 -1.56
C GLY A 365 19.97 1.86 -0.32
N ALA A 366 18.74 2.09 0.16
CA ALA A 366 18.45 2.75 1.44
C ALA A 366 17.08 2.33 1.97
N ALA A 367 16.84 2.51 3.27
CA ALA A 367 15.53 2.23 3.86
C ALA A 367 14.46 3.28 3.53
N ILE A 368 14.87 4.50 3.14
CA ILE A 368 13.98 5.56 2.68
C ILE A 368 14.56 6.11 1.39
N LEU A 369 13.81 6.01 0.29
CA LEU A 369 14.14 6.61 -1.00
C LEU A 369 13.15 7.73 -1.31
N LEU A 370 13.67 8.95 -1.43
CA LEU A 370 12.91 10.11 -1.91
C LEU A 370 13.46 10.52 -3.28
N ARG A 371 12.62 10.49 -4.31
CA ARG A 371 13.05 10.84 -5.68
C ARG A 371 12.03 11.67 -6.44
N GLY A 372 12.48 12.23 -7.56
CA GLY A 372 11.69 13.09 -8.43
C GLY A 372 11.49 14.51 -7.88
N GLY A 373 10.22 14.90 -7.75
CA GLY A 373 9.78 16.21 -7.25
C GLY A 373 8.91 16.11 -6.01
N THR A 374 9.16 15.13 -5.14
CA THR A 374 8.36 14.92 -3.93
C THR A 374 8.72 15.91 -2.82
N ASP A 375 7.72 16.56 -2.25
CA ASP A 375 7.82 17.14 -0.91
C ASP A 375 7.56 16.01 0.11
N TYR A 376 8.41 15.87 1.11
CA TYR A 376 8.24 14.83 2.13
C TYR A 376 8.54 15.36 3.53
N SER A 377 7.78 14.93 4.53
CA SER A 377 8.06 15.31 5.92
C SER A 377 7.88 14.13 6.89
N LEU A 378 8.86 13.94 7.76
CA LEU A 378 8.91 12.88 8.76
C LEU A 378 9.05 13.46 10.17
N TYR A 379 8.09 13.15 11.03
CA TYR A 379 8.01 13.64 12.40
C TYR A 379 7.98 12.48 13.39
N ASN A 380 8.68 12.61 14.53
CA ASN A 380 8.56 11.71 15.68
C ASN A 380 8.81 10.23 15.32
N GLY A 381 9.94 9.96 14.67
CA GLY A 381 10.18 8.67 14.01
C GLY A 381 11.38 7.91 14.53
N VAL A 382 11.32 6.58 14.42
CA VAL A 382 12.44 5.66 14.67
C VAL A 382 12.69 4.85 13.39
N LEU A 383 13.93 4.85 12.90
CA LEU A 383 14.37 4.01 11.78
C LEU A 383 15.54 3.12 12.20
N VAL A 384 15.41 1.82 11.96
CA VAL A 384 16.49 0.84 12.11
C VAL A 384 16.69 0.13 10.77
N SER A 385 17.93 0.10 10.28
CA SER A 385 18.29 -0.57 9.02
C SER A 385 19.71 -1.15 9.07
N PRO A 386 19.98 -2.31 8.45
CA PRO A 386 21.34 -2.79 8.23
C PRO A 386 22.08 -2.03 7.10
N THR A 387 21.38 -1.27 6.26
CA THR A 387 21.93 -0.51 5.12
C THR A 387 21.80 1.01 5.36
N SER A 388 21.99 1.83 4.33
CA SER A 388 21.82 3.29 4.38
C SER A 388 20.42 3.69 4.87
N CYS A 389 20.32 4.78 5.63
CA CYS A 389 19.02 5.27 6.09
C CYS A 389 18.22 5.93 4.97
N LEU A 390 18.84 6.90 4.31
CA LEU A 390 18.14 7.90 3.50
C LEU A 390 18.89 8.09 2.19
N ARG A 391 18.16 7.88 1.10
CA ARG A 391 18.58 8.21 -0.25
C ARG A 391 17.69 9.33 -0.78
N ILE A 392 18.31 10.40 -1.27
CA ILE A 392 17.61 11.44 -2.01
C ILE A 392 18.17 11.51 -3.42
N SER A 393 17.28 11.41 -4.40
CA SER A 393 17.57 11.57 -5.81
C SER A 393 17.02 12.89 -6.32
N ARG A 394 17.74 13.49 -7.27
CA ARG A 394 17.39 14.74 -7.99
C ARG A 394 17.51 16.03 -7.16
N PRO A 395 18.10 17.10 -7.74
CA PRO A 395 18.14 18.42 -7.12
C PRO A 395 16.76 19.00 -6.77
N GLN A 396 15.72 18.64 -7.52
CA GLN A 396 14.34 19.06 -7.30
C GLN A 396 13.83 18.59 -5.93
N THR A 397 13.99 17.31 -5.58
CA THR A 397 13.60 16.78 -4.27
C THR A 397 14.23 17.55 -3.11
N ILE A 398 15.49 17.98 -3.24
CA ILE A 398 16.24 18.63 -2.15
C ILE A 398 16.25 20.16 -2.23
N SER A 399 15.43 20.74 -3.11
CA SER A 399 15.34 22.20 -3.30
C SER A 399 14.91 22.89 -2.01
N ALA A 400 15.75 23.77 -1.46
CA ALA A 400 15.40 24.58 -0.29
C ALA A 400 14.41 25.73 -0.60
N THR A 401 14.03 25.93 -1.87
CA THR A 401 13.12 27.00 -2.26
C THR A 401 11.69 26.48 -2.22
N ALA A 402 10.85 27.04 -1.34
CA ALA A 402 9.42 26.84 -1.41
C ALA A 402 8.82 27.79 -2.46
N ASP A 403 7.97 27.26 -3.34
CA ASP A 403 7.26 28.03 -4.35
C ASP A 403 5.80 27.57 -4.46
N ALA A 404 4.91 28.36 -3.88
CA ALA A 404 3.48 28.08 -3.89
C ALA A 404 2.86 28.12 -5.30
N ALA A 405 3.49 28.77 -6.29
CA ALA A 405 2.97 28.84 -7.65
C ALA A 405 3.06 27.49 -8.39
N ILE A 406 4.01 26.64 -7.98
CA ILE A 406 4.21 25.29 -8.50
C ILE A 406 3.96 24.21 -7.44
N ASP A 407 3.29 24.56 -6.35
CA ASP A 407 2.92 23.62 -5.28
C ASP A 407 4.13 22.94 -4.61
N GLU A 408 5.28 23.63 -4.51
CA GLU A 408 6.50 23.12 -3.89
C GLU A 408 6.65 23.63 -2.45
N ALA A 409 6.70 22.70 -1.48
CA ALA A 409 6.88 23.01 -0.07
C ALA A 409 8.37 23.13 0.34
N GLY A 410 9.29 22.77 -0.56
CA GLY A 410 10.73 22.83 -0.39
C GLY A 410 11.31 21.50 0.11
N ALA A 411 12.55 21.56 0.61
CA ALA A 411 13.34 20.37 0.92
C ALA A 411 12.68 19.49 2.01
N PRO A 412 12.99 18.18 2.05
CA PRO A 412 12.34 17.27 2.97
C PRO A 412 12.57 17.67 4.42
N VAL A 413 11.52 17.57 5.24
CA VAL A 413 11.52 18.03 6.63
C VAL A 413 11.62 16.85 7.58
N PHE A 414 12.66 16.82 8.41
CA PHE A 414 12.83 15.84 9.47
C PHE A 414 12.78 16.52 10.84
N ARG A 415 11.98 15.99 11.77
CA ARG A 415 11.83 16.51 13.14
C ARG A 415 11.68 15.40 14.16
N SER A 416 12.56 15.37 15.16
CA SER A 416 12.56 14.35 16.21
C SER A 416 12.60 12.93 15.61
N MET A 417 13.46 12.75 14.60
CA MET A 417 13.69 11.47 13.95
C MET A 417 15.04 10.90 14.39
N VAL A 418 15.05 9.64 14.82
CA VAL A 418 16.27 8.93 15.20
C VAL A 418 16.53 7.75 14.29
N MET A 419 17.79 7.53 13.95
CA MET A 419 18.20 6.50 13.00
C MET A 419 19.36 5.65 13.52
N GLN A 420 19.25 4.34 13.36
CA GLN A 420 20.33 3.37 13.52
C GLN A 420 20.50 2.63 12.19
N CYS A 421 21.55 2.95 11.44
CA CYS A 421 21.75 2.44 10.07
C CYS A 421 23.18 1.97 9.81
N GLY A 422 23.35 1.26 8.70
CA GLY A 422 24.64 0.93 8.11
C GLY A 422 25.39 2.17 7.57
N SER A 423 26.56 1.92 6.98
CA SER A 423 27.42 2.95 6.39
C SER A 423 27.57 2.74 4.87
N PRO A 424 27.49 3.81 4.05
CA PRO A 424 27.17 5.19 4.43
C PRO A 424 25.71 5.32 4.92
N LYS A 425 25.42 6.29 5.80
CA LYS A 425 24.05 6.51 6.31
C LYS A 425 23.16 7.23 5.28
N TYR A 426 23.78 8.02 4.42
CA TYR A 426 23.14 8.87 3.45
C TYR A 426 23.63 8.51 2.05
N VAL A 427 22.74 8.60 1.07
CA VAL A 427 23.08 8.37 -0.34
C VAL A 427 22.48 9.50 -1.17
N GLY A 428 23.32 10.19 -1.94
CA GLY A 428 22.86 11.11 -2.98
C GLY A 428 22.97 10.43 -4.35
N SER A 429 22.00 10.69 -5.23
CA SER A 429 22.09 10.28 -6.64
C SER A 429 21.52 11.32 -7.60
N SER A 430 21.83 11.17 -8.89
CA SER A 430 21.28 11.99 -9.98
C SER A 430 21.47 13.50 -9.79
N GLY A 431 22.67 13.91 -9.34
CA GLY A 431 23.02 15.31 -9.12
C GLY A 431 22.92 15.79 -7.67
N VAL A 432 22.50 14.93 -6.74
CA VAL A 432 22.55 15.17 -5.29
C VAL A 432 23.74 14.43 -4.70
N THR A 433 24.46 15.08 -3.79
CA THR A 433 25.61 14.54 -3.07
C THR A 433 25.20 13.97 -1.70
N GLU A 434 25.98 13.02 -1.18
CA GLU A 434 25.79 12.49 0.18
C GLU A 434 25.77 13.62 1.24
N ALA A 435 26.62 14.62 1.09
CA ALA A 435 26.71 15.75 2.02
C ALA A 435 25.44 16.61 2.02
N GLU A 436 24.79 16.79 0.87
CA GLU A 436 23.51 17.49 0.79
C GLU A 436 22.40 16.70 1.48
N VAL A 437 22.34 15.37 1.27
CA VAL A 437 21.38 14.50 1.95
C VAL A 437 21.59 14.52 3.47
N GLN A 438 22.84 14.45 3.93
CA GLN A 438 23.19 14.59 5.34
C GLN A 438 22.77 15.95 5.91
N ALA A 439 22.99 17.04 5.17
CA ALA A 439 22.59 18.37 5.58
C ALA A 439 21.07 18.53 5.66
N ALA A 440 20.31 17.93 4.74
CA ALA A 440 18.86 17.92 4.75
C ALA A 440 18.28 17.20 5.98
N PHE A 441 18.87 16.06 6.37
CA PHE A 441 18.46 15.37 7.61
C PHE A 441 18.80 16.20 8.86
N GLY A 442 20.00 16.79 8.91
CA GLY A 442 20.38 17.74 9.96
C GLY A 442 20.52 17.13 11.36
N SER A 443 21.27 16.01 11.48
CA SER A 443 21.58 15.36 12.77
C SER A 443 22.14 16.37 13.79
N GLY A 444 21.64 16.34 15.03
CA GLY A 444 21.97 17.30 16.09
C GLY A 444 21.11 18.57 16.11
N SER A 445 20.24 18.78 15.12
CA SER A 445 19.24 19.85 15.07
C SER A 445 17.82 19.29 15.12
N ASN A 446 16.86 20.07 15.62
CA ASN A 446 15.44 19.68 15.66
C ASN A 446 15.15 18.30 16.31
N ASN A 447 15.98 17.92 17.28
CA ASN A 447 15.97 16.62 17.95
C ASN A 447 16.24 15.41 17.02
N ASN A 448 16.81 15.64 15.83
CA ASN A 448 17.22 14.56 14.93
C ASN A 448 18.54 13.94 15.41
N ASN A 449 18.67 12.62 15.31
CA ASN A 449 19.89 11.90 15.70
C ASN A 449 20.12 10.68 14.80
N ASP A 450 21.16 10.73 13.97
CA ASP A 450 21.55 9.62 13.09
C ASP A 450 22.53 8.64 13.73
N SER A 451 22.98 8.89 14.96
CA SER A 451 23.91 8.08 15.73
C SER A 451 23.20 7.46 16.94
N PHE A 452 22.00 6.96 16.68
CA PHE A 452 21.13 6.40 17.70
C PHE A 452 21.38 4.90 17.88
N THR A 453 21.09 4.39 19.07
CA THR A 453 21.02 2.95 19.34
C THR A 453 19.62 2.65 19.79
N ALA A 454 18.86 1.93 18.97
CA ALA A 454 17.50 1.56 19.27
C ALA A 454 17.43 0.54 20.41
N THR A 455 16.42 0.67 21.26
CA THR A 455 16.12 -0.23 22.38
C THR A 455 14.71 -0.80 22.29
N LEU A 456 14.17 -0.84 21.07
CA LEU A 456 12.81 -1.30 20.77
C LEU A 456 12.53 -2.69 21.37
N ALA A 457 11.41 -2.80 22.09
CA ALA A 457 10.83 -4.08 22.47
C ALA A 457 9.91 -4.59 21.36
N SER A 458 9.98 -5.89 21.08
CA SER A 458 9.20 -6.54 20.01
C SER A 458 9.34 -5.86 18.63
N LEU A 459 10.45 -5.18 18.37
CA LEU A 459 10.77 -4.40 17.16
C LEU A 459 10.01 -3.07 16.98
N PHE A 460 8.87 -2.84 17.64
CA PHE A 460 8.05 -1.65 17.36
C PHE A 460 7.66 -0.82 18.59
N ILE A 461 7.79 -1.37 19.79
CA ILE A 461 7.47 -0.69 21.04
C ILE A 461 8.71 0.04 21.53
N ASN A 462 8.59 1.33 21.84
CA ASN A 462 9.71 2.12 22.36
C ASN A 462 10.34 1.51 23.62
N GLY A 463 11.67 1.50 23.64
CA GLY A 463 12.46 1.20 24.82
C GLY A 463 12.92 2.47 25.55
N ALA A 464 13.95 2.32 26.39
CA ALA A 464 14.47 3.41 27.21
C ALA A 464 15.04 4.56 26.37
N ASN A 465 15.74 4.25 25.28
CA ASN A 465 16.38 5.27 24.45
C ASN A 465 15.36 6.08 23.65
N GLU A 466 14.36 5.44 23.06
CA GLU A 466 13.30 6.12 22.31
C GLU A 466 12.48 7.04 23.23
N ASN A 467 12.16 6.54 24.44
CA ASN A 467 11.44 7.31 25.45
C ASN A 467 12.23 8.52 26.00
N GLY A 468 13.55 8.56 25.78
CA GLY A 468 14.41 9.69 26.12
C GLY A 468 14.42 10.82 25.08
N VAL A 469 13.83 10.61 23.89
CA VAL A 469 13.85 11.60 22.81
C VAL A 469 12.72 12.60 22.98
N THR A 470 13.05 13.89 22.88
CA THR A 470 12.04 14.97 22.89
C THR A 470 11.30 14.98 21.56
N ALA A 471 9.98 14.75 21.59
CA ALA A 471 9.11 14.78 20.42
C ALA A 471 8.79 16.22 19.95
N THR A 472 8.47 16.35 18.67
CA THR A 472 7.90 17.56 18.06
C THR A 472 6.38 17.45 18.04
N ASN A 473 5.64 18.55 18.24
CA ASN A 473 4.20 18.54 18.01
C ASN A 473 3.89 18.53 16.49
N PRO A 474 3.36 17.43 15.92
CA PRO A 474 3.14 17.35 14.48
C PRO A 474 1.93 18.16 14.01
N THR A 475 1.06 18.65 14.91
CA THR A 475 -0.19 19.36 14.52
C THR A 475 0.08 20.67 13.77
N ALA A 476 1.30 21.21 13.87
CA ALA A 476 1.73 22.38 13.10
C ALA A 476 1.90 22.08 11.60
N ALA A 477 2.20 20.82 11.24
CA ALA A 477 2.34 20.39 9.85
C ALA A 477 1.01 20.00 9.19
N SER A 478 0.06 19.51 10.00
CA SER A 478 -1.31 19.17 9.58
C SER A 478 -2.21 19.02 10.81
N SER A 479 -3.43 19.56 10.75
CA SER A 479 -4.44 19.37 11.81
C SER A 479 -4.99 17.94 11.90
N PHE A 480 -4.65 17.07 10.93
CA PHE A 480 -4.99 15.65 10.97
C PHE A 480 -4.28 14.89 12.10
N PHE A 481 -3.07 15.35 12.45
CA PHE A 481 -2.25 14.65 13.43
C PHE A 481 -2.70 14.92 14.86
N ASP A 482 -2.64 13.88 15.69
CA ASP A 482 -2.76 13.99 17.13
C ASP A 482 -1.46 14.58 17.70
N ALA A 483 -1.59 15.40 18.75
CA ALA A 483 -0.44 15.89 19.49
C ALA A 483 0.15 14.76 20.35
N THR A 484 1.37 14.34 20.04
CA THR A 484 2.11 13.34 20.82
C THR A 484 3.32 13.95 21.51
N ASN A 485 3.66 13.44 22.69
CA ASN A 485 4.86 13.82 23.44
C ASN A 485 5.97 12.74 23.40
N TYR A 486 5.91 11.83 22.43
CA TYR A 486 6.85 10.73 22.22
C TYR A 486 7.15 10.54 20.73
N ILE A 487 8.30 9.93 20.42
CA ILE A 487 8.64 9.45 19.06
C ILE A 487 8.23 7.98 18.89
N GLY A 488 8.24 7.45 17.66
CA GLY A 488 7.85 6.06 17.40
C GLY A 488 6.33 5.87 17.32
N ALA A 489 5.92 4.72 16.80
CA ALA A 489 4.51 4.38 16.60
C ALA A 489 3.80 3.92 17.89
N VAL A 490 4.53 3.30 18.83
CA VAL A 490 3.99 2.74 20.07
C VAL A 490 4.88 3.18 21.24
N ARG A 491 4.34 4.01 22.14
CA ARG A 491 5.12 4.66 23.21
C ARG A 491 5.64 3.68 24.26
N ASN A 492 4.85 2.67 24.60
CA ASN A 492 5.17 1.65 25.60
C ASN A 492 4.13 0.53 25.55
N ALA A 493 4.30 -0.48 26.41
CA ALA A 493 3.42 -1.65 26.48
C ALA A 493 1.96 -1.35 26.93
N ALA A 494 1.65 -0.13 27.36
CA ALA A 494 0.27 0.27 27.69
C ALA A 494 -0.48 0.87 26.49
N ASP A 495 0.22 1.21 25.40
CA ASP A 495 -0.42 1.58 24.15
C ASP A 495 -0.81 0.31 23.39
N ASP A 496 -2.10 0.09 23.16
CA ASP A 496 -2.67 -1.18 22.68
C ASP A 496 -3.45 -1.04 21.37
N TRP A 497 -3.27 0.07 20.64
CA TRP A 497 -4.00 0.32 19.39
C TRP A 497 -3.76 -0.76 18.32
N TYR A 498 -2.62 -1.45 18.36
CA TYR A 498 -2.27 -2.56 17.46
C TYR A 498 -2.83 -3.92 17.93
N ALA A 499 -3.33 -4.00 19.17
CA ALA A 499 -3.73 -5.26 19.79
C ALA A 499 -5.18 -5.64 19.46
N GLY A 500 -5.47 -6.94 19.48
CA GLY A 500 -6.80 -7.53 19.23
C GLY A 500 -7.03 -7.89 17.76
N TRP A 501 -6.63 -7.01 16.85
CA TRP A 501 -7.04 -7.07 15.45
C TRP A 501 -5.92 -7.40 14.47
N THR A 502 -4.66 -7.43 14.90
CA THR A 502 -3.52 -7.83 14.07
C THR A 502 -3.36 -9.35 14.05
N CYS A 503 -2.42 -9.87 13.26
CA CYS A 503 -1.98 -11.26 13.31
C CYS A 503 -0.46 -11.35 13.51
N ASN A 504 0.00 -12.45 14.10
CA ASN A 504 1.42 -12.70 14.39
C ASN A 504 2.09 -13.51 13.27
N SER A 505 3.37 -13.23 13.03
CA SER A 505 4.22 -13.96 12.09
C SER A 505 5.62 -14.21 12.66
N GLY A 506 6.47 -14.95 11.96
CA GLY A 506 7.89 -15.02 12.29
C GLY A 506 8.62 -13.68 12.13
N ALA A 507 8.07 -12.76 11.32
CA ALA A 507 8.64 -11.43 11.13
C ALA A 507 8.42 -10.52 12.34
N VAL A 508 7.22 -10.52 12.91
CA VAL A 508 6.85 -9.68 14.05
C VAL A 508 5.76 -10.34 14.88
N ASN A 509 5.84 -10.18 16.20
CA ASN A 509 4.88 -10.71 17.15
C ASN A 509 4.24 -9.55 17.92
N PHE A 510 2.95 -9.35 17.71
CA PHE A 510 2.13 -8.32 18.37
C PHE A 510 1.59 -8.80 19.73
N GLY A 511 2.00 -9.96 20.22
CA GLY A 511 1.62 -10.50 21.52
C GLY A 511 0.37 -11.38 21.50
N THR A 512 -0.12 -11.67 22.70
CA THR A 512 -1.31 -12.50 22.93
C THR A 512 -2.59 -11.66 22.89
N GLY A 513 -3.67 -12.19 22.34
CA GLY A 513 -4.97 -11.48 22.25
C GLY A 513 -5.31 -10.94 20.86
N ASN A 514 -4.35 -11.00 19.93
CA ASN A 514 -4.54 -10.77 18.49
C ASN A 514 -5.25 -11.96 17.82
N THR A 515 -5.52 -11.89 16.51
CA THR A 515 -6.22 -12.96 15.76
C THR A 515 -5.40 -14.25 15.55
N GLY A 516 -4.35 -14.48 16.36
CA GLY A 516 -3.45 -15.62 16.24
C GLY A 516 -2.39 -15.43 15.14
N SER A 517 -1.96 -16.53 14.54
CA SER A 517 -0.97 -16.52 13.45
C SER A 517 -1.59 -16.06 12.13
N CYS A 518 -0.86 -15.27 11.33
CA CYS A 518 -1.30 -14.87 9.99
C CYS A 518 -1.51 -16.07 9.04
N ASN A 519 -0.83 -17.20 9.30
CA ASN A 519 -0.98 -18.44 8.52
C ASN A 519 -2.29 -19.20 8.84
N ARG A 520 -3.09 -18.71 9.79
CA ARG A 520 -4.34 -19.35 10.26
C ARG A 520 -5.50 -18.36 10.17
N LEU A 521 -6.71 -18.91 10.05
CA LEU A 521 -7.94 -18.11 10.08
C LEU A 521 -8.49 -18.06 11.53
N PRO A 522 -9.00 -16.91 11.99
CA PRO A 522 -9.77 -16.90 13.23
C PRO A 522 -11.09 -17.67 13.06
N THR A 523 -11.47 -18.43 14.08
CA THR A 523 -12.67 -19.29 14.06
C THR A 523 -13.83 -18.78 14.92
N THR A 524 -13.62 -17.69 15.67
CA THR A 524 -14.60 -17.07 16.56
C THR A 524 -14.81 -15.62 16.20
#